data_AF-A0A936M3U2-F1
#
_entry.id   AF-A0A936M3U2-F1
#
_cell.length_a   1.000
_cell.length_b   1.000
_cell.length_c   1.000
_cell.angle_alpha   90.00
_cell.angle_beta   90.00
_cell.angle_gamma   90.00
#
_symmetry.space_group_name_H-M   'P 1'
#
loop_
_entity.id
_entity.type
_entity.pdbx_description
1 polymer ?
#
loop_
_entity_poly.entity_id
_entity_poly.type
_entity_poly.pdbx_seq_one_letter_code
_entity_poly.pdbx_strand_id
1 'polypeptide(L)'
;MYRLHPRFHIGVEYNPKVGELHPLITIIPVTETKNRPAIIFGISSDRIGTPSGTSVYLTASKDLQHWTGLPIAPYGGIVYGSYEKKFRFIGGLNIRFPYRLTSLIQFDGVKAHPSLTYTFNDAHGLTFLMVGGKDPGMTYTFSF
;
A
#
# COMPACT_ATOMS: atom_id res chain seq x y z
N MET A 1 -10.72 4.93 -4.22
CA MET A 1 -11.07 4.06 -3.07
C MET A 1 -12.02 4.83 -2.19
N TYR A 2 -13.11 4.22 -1.73
CA TYR A 2 -14.12 4.86 -0.89
C TYR A 2 -13.95 4.43 0.58
N ARG A 3 -14.05 5.39 1.50
CA ARG A 3 -13.87 5.20 2.94
C ARG A 3 -15.24 5.24 3.63
N LEU A 4 -15.84 4.06 3.81
CA LEU A 4 -17.11 3.90 4.52
C LEU A 4 -16.96 4.17 6.03
N HIS A 5 -15.84 3.77 6.60
CA HIS A 5 -15.51 3.97 8.00
C HIS A 5 -14.00 4.19 8.13
N PRO A 6 -13.49 4.88 9.18
CA PRO A 6 -12.06 5.05 9.39
C PRO A 6 -11.18 3.79 9.35
N ARG A 7 -11.81 2.62 9.50
CA ARG A 7 -11.20 1.29 9.57
C ARG A 7 -11.65 0.35 8.46
N PHE A 8 -12.51 0.79 7.56
CA PHE A 8 -13.05 -0.04 6.48
C PHE A 8 -13.08 0.76 5.18
N HIS A 9 -12.26 0.32 4.23
CA HIS A 9 -12.14 0.92 2.91
C HIS A 9 -12.49 -0.11 1.85
N ILE A 10 -13.19 0.33 0.81
CA ILE A 10 -13.56 -0.49 -0.33
C ILE A 10 -13.23 0.26 -1.63
N GLY A 11 -12.87 -0.46 -2.67
CA GLY A 11 -12.57 0.10 -3.97
C GLY A 11 -12.63 -0.96 -5.04
N VAL A 12 -12.40 -0.50 -6.27
CA VAL A 12 -12.30 -1.34 -7.44
C VAL A 12 -11.07 -0.88 -8.21
N GLU A 13 -10.29 -1.84 -8.68
CA GLU A 13 -9.18 -1.63 -9.59
C GLU A 13 -9.57 -2.18 -10.96
N TYR A 14 -9.30 -1.43 -12.01
CA TYR A 14 -9.44 -1.91 -13.39
C TYR A 14 -8.06 -1.88 -14.06
N ASN A 15 -7.64 -3.03 -14.57
CA ASN A 15 -6.40 -3.14 -15.34
C ASN A 15 -6.73 -3.24 -16.84
N PRO A 16 -6.63 -2.14 -17.60
CA PRO A 16 -6.99 -2.12 -19.02
C PRO A 16 -6.08 -2.99 -19.88
N LYS A 17 -4.86 -3.31 -19.42
CA LYS A 17 -3.90 -4.12 -20.19
C LYS A 17 -4.34 -5.58 -20.32
N VAL A 18 -5.05 -6.08 -19.31
CA VAL A 18 -5.52 -7.47 -19.25
C VAL A 18 -7.05 -7.58 -19.17
N GLY A 19 -7.76 -6.44 -19.15
CA GLY A 19 -9.22 -6.39 -19.14
C GLY A 19 -9.85 -6.88 -17.84
N GLU A 20 -9.13 -6.79 -16.71
CA GLU A 20 -9.57 -7.35 -15.44
C GLU A 20 -10.05 -6.27 -14.46
N LEU A 21 -11.03 -6.65 -13.65
CA LEU A 21 -11.59 -5.84 -12.59
C LEU A 21 -11.42 -6.57 -11.25
N HIS A 22 -10.78 -5.91 -10.29
CA HIS A 22 -10.43 -6.49 -9.00
C HIS A 22 -11.06 -5.69 -7.86
N PRO A 23 -11.68 -6.34 -6.87
CA PRO A 23 -12.12 -5.66 -5.67
C PRO A 23 -10.92 -5.31 -4.79
N LEU A 24 -10.93 -4.11 -4.24
CA LEU A 24 -9.98 -3.67 -3.22
C LEU A 24 -10.73 -3.55 -1.90
N ILE A 25 -10.32 -4.31 -0.89
CA ILE A 25 -10.92 -4.23 0.45
C ILE A 25 -9.81 -4.07 1.46
N THR A 26 -9.98 -3.17 2.42
CA THR A 26 -9.03 -2.99 3.53
C THR A 26 -9.79 -2.83 4.83
N ILE A 27 -9.41 -3.64 5.81
CA ILE A 27 -9.99 -3.68 7.15
C ILE A 27 -8.86 -3.47 8.16
N ILE A 28 -9.09 -2.59 9.13
CA ILE A 28 -8.14 -2.29 10.20
C ILE A 28 -8.75 -2.79 11.53
N PRO A 29 -8.67 -4.10 11.84
CA PRO A 29 -9.24 -4.66 13.06
C PRO A 29 -8.56 -4.12 14.32
N VAL A 30 -7.25 -3.89 14.26
CA VAL A 30 -6.47 -3.35 15.38
C VAL A 30 -5.87 -2.03 14.95
N THR A 31 -6.24 -0.95 15.63
CA THR A 31 -5.61 0.35 15.41
C THR A 31 -4.29 0.45 16.17
N GLU A 32 -3.37 1.21 15.57
CA GLU A 32 -2.10 1.59 16.16
C GLU A 32 -2.34 2.34 17.48
N THR A 33 -1.43 2.14 18.42
CA THR A 33 -1.30 2.94 19.64
C THR A 33 0.18 3.13 19.92
N LYS A 34 0.54 4.02 20.86
CA LYS A 34 1.93 4.24 21.28
C LYS A 34 2.74 2.96 21.48
N ASN A 35 2.15 1.87 21.97
CA ASN A 35 2.85 0.62 22.28
C ASN A 35 2.45 -0.59 21.42
N ARG A 36 1.56 -0.43 20.44
CA ARG A 36 1.03 -1.54 19.64
C ARG A 36 0.93 -1.16 18.16
N PRO A 37 1.38 -2.01 17.22
CA PRO A 37 1.19 -1.76 15.79
C PRO A 37 -0.29 -1.83 15.42
N ALA A 38 -0.67 -1.17 14.33
CA ALA A 38 -1.90 -1.48 13.63
C ALA A 38 -1.79 -2.86 12.98
N ILE A 39 -2.89 -3.61 12.96
CA ILE A 39 -3.04 -4.82 12.15
C ILE A 39 -4.02 -4.48 11.03
N ILE A 40 -3.63 -4.79 9.80
CA ILE A 40 -4.37 -4.48 8.59
C ILE A 40 -4.54 -5.76 7.79
N PHE A 41 -5.77 -6.04 7.39
CA PHE A 41 -6.12 -7.14 6.51
C PHE A 41 -6.74 -6.58 5.24
N GLY A 42 -6.49 -7.20 4.10
CA GLY A 42 -7.12 -6.74 2.86
C GLY A 42 -7.08 -7.71 1.71
N ILE A 43 -7.87 -7.35 0.70
CA ILE A 43 -7.96 -8.00 -0.60
C ILE A 43 -7.50 -6.99 -1.64
N SER A 44 -6.65 -7.43 -2.57
CA SER A 44 -6.10 -6.61 -3.64
C SER A 44 -5.96 -7.44 -4.92
N SER A 45 -5.60 -6.81 -6.05
CA SER A 45 -4.98 -7.52 -7.17
C SER A 45 -3.70 -8.25 -6.73
N ASP A 46 -3.29 -9.28 -7.47
CA ASP A 46 -2.02 -9.97 -7.23
C ASP A 46 -0.82 -9.06 -7.59
N ARG A 47 0.40 -9.49 -7.25
CA ARG A 47 1.59 -8.61 -7.28
C ARG A 47 1.85 -8.01 -8.67
N ILE A 48 2.57 -6.89 -8.70
CA ILE A 48 3.00 -6.29 -9.96
C ILE A 48 3.87 -7.27 -10.76
N GLY A 49 3.44 -7.55 -11.98
CA GLY A 49 4.11 -8.49 -12.88
C GLY A 49 3.58 -9.94 -12.80
N THR A 50 2.42 -10.19 -12.20
CA THR A 50 1.58 -11.32 -12.59
C THR A 50 0.59 -10.88 -13.69
N PRO A 51 0.18 -11.79 -14.60
CA PRO A 51 -0.80 -11.47 -15.63
C PRO A 51 -2.20 -11.21 -15.07
N SER A 52 -2.56 -11.87 -13.97
CA SER A 52 -3.88 -11.80 -13.35
C SER A 52 -3.83 -12.23 -11.88
N GLY A 53 -4.98 -12.17 -11.21
CA GLY A 53 -5.20 -12.77 -9.90
C GLY A 53 -5.56 -11.79 -8.81
N THR A 54 -6.00 -12.33 -7.69
CA THR A 54 -6.36 -11.61 -6.47
C THR A 54 -5.44 -12.07 -5.35
N SER A 55 -5.10 -11.17 -4.45
CA SER A 55 -4.30 -11.45 -3.28
C SER A 55 -5.06 -11.11 -2.00
N VAL A 56 -4.74 -11.85 -0.94
CA VAL A 56 -5.20 -11.56 0.42
C VAL A 56 -3.97 -11.36 1.29
N TYR A 57 -3.94 -10.26 2.03
CA TYR A 57 -2.79 -9.89 2.84
C TYR A 57 -3.15 -9.59 4.29
N LEU A 58 -2.16 -9.76 5.16
CA LEU A 58 -2.19 -9.39 6.56
C LEU A 58 -0.87 -8.70 6.90
N THR A 59 -0.92 -7.45 7.38
CA THR A 59 0.26 -6.69 7.77
C THR A 59 0.13 -6.09 9.16
N ALA A 60 1.28 -5.88 9.79
CA ALA A 60 1.44 -5.06 10.97
C ALA A 60 2.19 -3.78 10.58
N SER A 61 1.70 -2.61 11.00
CA SER A 61 2.29 -1.31 10.69
C SER A 61 2.45 -0.47 11.95
N LYS A 62 3.56 0.27 12.06
CA LYS A 62 3.88 1.04 13.26
C LYS A 62 4.50 2.38 12.91
N ASP A 63 3.97 3.47 13.46
CA ASP A 63 4.66 4.75 13.44
C ASP A 63 5.75 4.76 14.51
N LEU A 64 6.99 4.98 14.11
CA LEU A 64 8.14 5.00 15.01
C LEU A 64 8.52 6.40 15.46
N GLN A 65 7.87 7.46 14.96
CA GLN A 65 8.23 8.84 15.28
C GLN A 65 8.23 9.12 16.79
N HIS A 66 7.28 8.53 17.53
CA HIS A 66 7.23 8.68 18.98
C HIS A 66 8.38 8.01 19.73
N TRP A 67 8.99 6.97 19.16
CA TRP A 67 10.07 6.20 19.79
C TRP A 67 11.45 6.66 19.35
N THR A 68 11.59 7.05 18.09
CA THR A 68 12.90 7.33 17.47
C THR A 68 13.07 8.79 17.06
N GLY A 69 11.99 9.58 17.07
CA GLY A 69 11.98 10.94 16.50
C GLY A 69 11.98 10.96 14.96
N LEU A 70 12.15 9.81 14.30
CA LEU A 70 12.22 9.73 12.85
C LEU A 70 10.81 9.62 12.25
N PRO A 71 10.48 10.37 11.18
CA PRO A 71 9.16 10.37 10.57
C PRO A 71 8.95 9.13 9.67
N ILE A 72 9.17 7.95 10.24
CA ILE A 72 9.14 6.68 9.54
C ILE A 72 8.07 5.76 10.12
N ALA A 73 7.38 5.03 9.25
CA ALA A 73 6.42 4.02 9.61
C ALA A 73 6.66 2.73 8.81
N PRO A 74 7.47 1.79 9.33
CA PRO A 74 7.63 0.48 8.72
C PRO A 74 6.36 -0.37 8.87
N TYR A 75 6.19 -1.29 7.92
CA TYR A 75 5.22 -2.36 8.01
C TYR A 75 5.79 -3.67 7.47
N GLY A 76 5.22 -4.78 7.91
CA GLY A 76 5.60 -6.12 7.47
C GLY A 76 4.43 -7.08 7.59
N GLY A 77 4.44 -8.15 6.81
CA GLY A 77 3.34 -9.11 6.83
C GLY A 77 3.49 -10.23 5.83
N ILE A 78 2.37 -10.88 5.56
CA ILE A 78 2.25 -11.96 4.60
C ILE A 78 1.15 -11.66 3.60
N VAL A 79 1.32 -12.18 2.38
CA VAL A 79 0.31 -12.16 1.32
C VAL A 79 0.18 -13.55 0.73
N TYR A 80 -1.04 -13.95 0.41
CA TYR A 80 -1.33 -15.11 -0.42
C TYR A 80 -1.84 -14.63 -1.77
N GLY A 81 -1.13 -14.94 -2.85
CA GLY A 81 -1.53 -14.61 -4.22
C GLY A 81 -2.22 -15.79 -4.90
N SER A 82 -3.35 -15.55 -5.55
CA SER A 82 -4.11 -16.61 -6.24
C SER A 82 -3.44 -17.10 -7.53
N TYR A 83 -2.58 -16.29 -8.16
CA TYR A 83 -1.94 -16.64 -9.42
C TYR A 83 -0.88 -17.74 -9.24
N GLU A 84 0.09 -17.50 -8.36
CA GLU A 84 1.15 -18.46 -8.02
C GLU A 84 0.76 -19.42 -6.87
N LYS A 85 -0.44 -19.25 -6.29
CA LYS A 85 -0.99 -20.06 -5.17
C LYS A 85 -0.01 -20.23 -4.01
N LYS A 86 0.63 -19.15 -3.58
CA LYS A 86 1.65 -19.22 -2.53
C LYS A 86 1.68 -18.00 -1.63
N PHE A 87 2.21 -18.24 -0.43
CA PHE A 87 2.49 -17.19 0.53
C PHE A 87 3.83 -16.50 0.22
N ARG A 88 3.87 -15.20 0.48
CA ARG A 88 5.09 -14.38 0.43
C ARG A 88 5.12 -13.45 1.62
N PHE A 89 6.33 -13.16 2.09
CA PHE A 89 6.54 -12.06 3.02
C PHE A 89 6.53 -10.75 2.25
N ILE A 90 5.82 -9.77 2.77
CA ILE A 90 5.74 -8.42 2.25
C ILE A 90 6.12 -7.44 3.33
N GLY A 91 6.46 -6.22 2.93
CA GLY A 91 6.73 -5.16 3.87
C GLY A 91 7.07 -3.87 3.18
N GLY A 92 7.46 -2.89 3.98
CA GLY A 92 7.88 -1.61 3.44
C GLY A 92 8.10 -0.57 4.50
N LEU A 93 8.46 0.61 4.02
CA LEU A 93 8.78 1.76 4.84
C LEU A 93 8.11 2.99 4.25
N ASN A 94 7.21 3.59 5.04
CA ASN A 94 6.70 4.92 4.74
C ASN A 94 7.61 5.96 5.41
N ILE A 95 8.00 6.99 4.68
CA ILE A 95 8.83 8.10 5.16
C ILE A 95 8.10 9.40 4.84
N ARG A 96 7.79 10.18 5.86
CA ARG A 96 7.18 11.50 5.69
C ARG A 96 8.26 12.58 5.63
N PHE A 97 8.18 13.42 4.61
CA PHE A 97 9.05 14.58 4.43
C PHE A 97 8.26 15.87 4.67
N PRO A 98 8.95 17.01 4.90
CA PRO A 98 8.32 18.32 4.85
C PRO A 98 7.64 18.59 3.50
N TYR A 99 6.82 19.65 3.45
CA TYR A 99 6.17 20.12 2.21
C TYR A 99 5.25 19.08 1.54
N ARG A 100 4.50 18.30 2.33
CA ARG A 100 3.48 17.36 1.81
C ARG A 100 4.04 16.27 0.90
N LEU A 101 5.31 15.91 1.07
CA LEU A 101 5.97 14.81 0.39
C LEU A 101 5.98 13.55 1.27
N THR A 102 5.67 12.41 0.68
CA THR A 102 5.77 11.10 1.34
C THR A 102 6.43 10.12 0.39
N SER A 103 7.45 9.39 0.86
CA SER A 103 7.99 8.26 0.11
C SER A 103 7.50 6.96 0.72
N LEU A 104 7.24 5.98 -0.14
CA LEU A 104 6.89 4.63 0.26
C LEU A 104 7.77 3.64 -0.49
N ILE A 105 8.54 2.86 0.25
CA ILE A 105 9.30 1.74 -0.30
C ILE A 105 8.52 0.47 0.00
N GLN A 106 7.93 -0.16 -1.02
CA GLN A 106 7.13 -1.39 -0.87
C GLN A 106 7.90 -2.59 -1.37
N PHE A 107 7.87 -3.70 -0.64
CA PHE A 107 8.42 -4.98 -1.05
C PHE A 107 7.28 -6.00 -1.19
N ASP A 108 7.13 -6.55 -2.39
CA ASP A 108 6.02 -7.47 -2.74
C ASP A 108 6.36 -8.96 -2.55
N GLY A 109 7.52 -9.25 -1.94
CA GLY A 109 8.06 -10.60 -1.80
C GLY A 109 9.01 -11.02 -2.92
N VAL A 110 9.21 -10.18 -3.94
CA VAL A 110 10.17 -10.41 -5.04
C VAL A 110 10.99 -9.15 -5.31
N LYS A 111 10.32 -8.01 -5.47
CA LYS A 111 10.93 -6.74 -5.86
C LYS A 111 10.51 -5.62 -4.93
N ALA A 112 11.35 -4.58 -4.89
CA ALA A 112 11.03 -3.32 -4.24
C ALA A 112 10.43 -2.34 -5.27
N HIS A 113 9.42 -1.61 -4.86
CA HIS A 113 8.67 -0.64 -5.64
C HIS A 113 8.67 0.70 -4.89
N PRO A 114 9.77 1.48 -4.96
CA PRO A 114 9.81 2.78 -4.31
C PRO A 114 8.90 3.76 -5.04
N SER A 115 8.20 4.58 -4.27
CA SER A 115 7.35 5.65 -4.76
C SER A 115 7.56 6.94 -3.98
N LEU A 116 7.18 8.04 -4.62
CA LEU A 116 7.17 9.38 -4.06
C LEU A 116 5.84 10.03 -4.39
N THR A 117 5.11 10.44 -3.35
CA THR A 117 3.82 11.11 -3.45
C THR A 117 3.96 12.56 -3.01
N TYR A 118 3.46 13.48 -3.84
CA TYR A 118 3.25 14.88 -3.51
C TYR A 118 1.75 15.15 -3.40
N THR A 119 1.32 15.68 -2.26
CA THR A 119 -0.08 16.02 -1.98
C THR A 119 -0.27 17.53 -2.10
N PHE A 120 -1.02 17.97 -3.12
CA PHE A 120 -1.21 19.40 -3.41
C PHE A 120 -2.10 20.08 -2.36
N ASN A 121 -3.15 19.38 -1.95
CA ASN A 121 -4.13 19.77 -0.93
C ASN A 121 -4.79 18.48 -0.40
N ASP A 122 -5.82 18.59 0.43
CA ASP A 122 -6.46 17.41 1.03
C ASP A 122 -7.20 16.52 0.03
N ALA A 123 -7.40 16.99 -1.22
CA ALA A 123 -8.14 16.28 -2.25
C ALA A 123 -7.26 15.64 -3.32
N HIS A 124 -6.11 16.23 -3.67
CA HIS A 124 -5.31 15.81 -4.83
C HIS A 124 -3.91 15.34 -4.44
N GLY A 125 -3.47 14.22 -5.04
CA GLY A 125 -2.12 13.71 -4.91
C GLY A 125 -1.55 13.18 -6.22
N LEU A 126 -0.26 13.42 -6.45
CA LEU A 126 0.51 12.84 -7.56
C LEU A 126 1.56 11.89 -7.00
N THR A 127 1.58 10.67 -7.49
CA THR A 127 2.55 9.64 -7.10
C THR A 127 3.39 9.24 -8.29
N PHE A 128 4.71 9.34 -8.14
CA PHE A 128 5.68 8.69 -9.01
C PHE A 128 6.06 7.34 -8.41
N LEU A 129 6.03 6.28 -9.21
CA LEU A 129 6.29 4.91 -8.79
C LEU A 129 7.39 4.31 -9.68
N MET A 130 8.38 3.65 -9.08
CA MET A 130 9.37 2.87 -9.81
C MET A 130 9.08 1.39 -9.63
N VAL A 131 8.40 0.78 -10.60
CA VAL A 131 8.08 -0.64 -10.57
C VAL A 131 9.37 -1.45 -10.65
N GLY A 132 9.60 -2.29 -9.63
CA GLY A 132 10.82 -3.08 -9.51
C GLY A 132 12.10 -2.25 -9.45
N GLY A 133 12.00 -0.96 -9.11
CA GLY A 133 13.10 0.00 -9.11
C GLY A 133 13.60 0.41 -10.50
N LYS A 134 12.90 0.04 -11.58
CA LYS A 134 13.38 0.25 -12.97
C LYS A 134 12.35 0.91 -13.87
N ASP A 135 11.10 0.45 -13.83
CA ASP A 135 10.09 0.89 -14.77
C ASP A 135 9.25 2.02 -14.15
N PRO A 136 9.31 3.26 -14.68
CA PRO A 136 8.60 4.39 -14.09
C PRO A 136 7.09 4.31 -14.37
N GLY A 137 6.31 4.79 -13.42
CA GLY A 137 4.86 4.93 -13.50
C GLY A 137 4.39 6.18 -12.76
N MET A 138 3.21 6.67 -13.14
CA MET A 138 2.57 7.79 -12.47
C MET A 138 1.14 7.44 -12.10
N THR A 139 0.73 7.90 -10.92
CA THR A 139 -0.64 7.74 -10.42
C THR A 139 -1.14 9.08 -9.94
N TYR A 140 -2.34 9.45 -10.36
CA TYR A 140 -3.05 10.60 -9.85
C TYR A 140 -4.20 10.12 -8.96
N THR A 141 -4.29 10.67 -7.75
CA THR A 141 -5.35 10.35 -6.79
C THR A 141 -6.17 11.60 -6.53
N PHE A 142 -7.50 11.40 -6.50
CA PHE A 142 -8.46 12.42 -6.11
C PHE A 142 -9.39 11.86 -5.03
N SER A 143 -9.63 12.64 -3.98
CA SER A 143 -10.45 12.31 -2.81
C SER A 143 -11.46 13.43 -2.55
N PHE A 144 -12.65 13.07 -2.06
CA PHE A 144 -13.76 13.97 -1.71
C PHE A 144 -13.98 13.99 -0.20
#